data_AF-A0A921BFQ5-F1
#
_entry.id   AF-A0A921BFQ5-F1
#
_cell.length_a   1.000
_cell.length_b   1.000
_cell.length_c   1.000
_cell.angle_alpha   90.00
_cell.angle_beta   90.00
_cell.angle_gamma   90.00
#
_symmetry.space_group_name_H-M   'P 1'
#
loop_
_entity.id
_entity.type
_entity.pdbx_description
1 polymer ?
#
loop_
_entity_poly.entity_id
_entity_poly.type
_entity_poly.pdbx_seq_one_letter_code
_entity_poly.pdbx_strand_id
1 'polypeptide(L)' 'MLDTIISGGKVVTPAGPGYWDIGISGEKIVVVAMPGILPKPRGKCY' A
#
# COMPACT_ATOMS: atom_id res chain seq x y z
N MET A 1 -12.67 -0.53 -3.35
CA MET A 1 -11.70 0.27 -4.14
C MET A 1 -10.73 0.87 -3.13
N LEU A 2 -9.45 0.96 -3.45
CA LEU A 2 -8.48 1.64 -2.58
C LEU A 2 -8.50 3.13 -2.89
N ASP A 3 -8.44 3.95 -1.83
CA ASP A 3 -8.45 5.41 -1.95
C ASP A 3 -7.01 5.92 -2.16
N THR A 4 -6.06 5.35 -1.42
CA THR A 4 -4.63 5.67 -1.49
C THR A 4 -3.80 4.40 -1.46
N ILE A 5 -2.69 4.41 -2.21
CA ILE A 5 -1.68 3.36 -2.18
C ILE A 5 -0.32 3.99 -1.90
N ILE A 6 0.33 3.53 -0.83
CA ILE A 6 1.75 3.82 -0.57
C ILE A 6 2.53 2.66 -1.19
N SER A 7 3.31 2.93 -2.23
CA SER A 7 4.04 1.90 -2.98
C SER A 7 5.51 1.83 -2.57
N GLY A 8 6.04 0.63 -2.37
CA GLY A 8 7.45 0.37 -2.09
C GLY A 8 7.99 1.03 -0.82
N GLY A 9 7.12 1.32 0.15
CA GLY A 9 7.50 1.99 1.39
C GLY A 9 8.24 1.05 2.34
N LYS A 10 9.26 1.54 3.02
CA LYS A 10 9.89 0.81 4.14
C LYS A 10 9.07 1.01 5.40
N VAL A 11 8.39 -0.03 5.85
CA VAL A 11 7.45 0.03 6.98
C VAL A 11 7.65 -1.15 7.94
N VAL A 12 7.22 -0.98 9.19
CA VAL A 12 7.23 -2.02 10.22
C VAL A 12 5.82 -2.58 10.34
N THR A 13 5.69 -3.90 10.20
CA THR A 13 4.40 -4.62 10.28
C THR A 13 4.55 -5.78 11.29
N PRO A 14 3.43 -6.40 11.72
CA PRO A 14 3.50 -7.62 12.53
C PRO A 14 4.25 -8.78 11.85
N ALA A 15 4.30 -8.81 10.51
CA ALA A 15 5.08 -9.79 9.75
C ALA A 15 6.58 -9.45 9.68
N GLY A 16 6.99 -8.31 10.25
CA GLY A 16 8.36 -7.82 10.27
C GLY A 16 8.56 -6.51 9.51
N PRO A 17 9.74 -5.88 9.68
CA PRO A 17 10.14 -4.71 8.92
C PRO A 17 10.49 -5.10 7.48
N GLY A 18 10.11 -4.27 6.50
CA GLY A 18 10.43 -4.53 5.10
C GLY A 18 9.85 -3.51 4.13
N TYR A 19 9.99 -3.80 2.84
CA TYR A 19 9.31 -3.04 1.78
C TYR A 19 7.93 -3.64 1.52
N TRP A 20 6.91 -2.80 1.64
CA TRP A 20 5.52 -3.19 1.49
C TRP A 20 4.75 -2.15 0.68
N ASP A 21 3.70 -2.62 0.01
CA ASP A 21 2.65 -1.77 -0.51
C ASP A 21 1.49 -1.73 0.50
N ILE A 22 1.00 -0.53 0.80
CA ILE A 22 -0.05 -0.30 1.80
C ILE A 22 -1.28 0.28 1.10
N GLY A 23 -2.38 -0.46 1.17
CA GLY A 23 -3.68 -0.04 0.68
C GLY A 23 -4.50 0.61 1.78
N ILE A 24 -4.98 1.84 1.52
CA ILE A 24 -5.80 2.61 2.45
C ILE A 24 -7.20 2.79 1.85
N SER A 25 -8.24 2.59 2.67
CA SER A 25 -9.61 2.96 2.33
C SER A 25 -10.39 3.41 3.55
N GLY A 26 -11.16 4.49 3.42
CA GLY A 26 -11.93 5.08 4.52
C GLY A 26 -11.06 5.38 5.74
N GLU A 27 -9.87 5.97 5.50
CA GLU A 27 -8.89 6.35 6.53
C GLU A 27 -8.31 5.17 7.34
N LYS A 28 -8.46 3.95 6.85
CA LYS A 28 -7.96 2.74 7.50
C LYS A 28 -7.00 1.98 6.59
N ILE A 29 -6.02 1.33 7.21
CA ILE A 29 -5.16 0.35 6.53
C ILE A 29 -5.98 -0.92 6.32
N VAL A 30 -6.29 -1.23 5.07
CA VAL A 30 -7.11 -2.39 4.71
C VAL A 30 -6.31 -3.52 4.08
N VAL A 31 -5.11 -3.23 3.57
CA VAL A 31 -4.22 -4.23 2.97
C VAL A 31 -2.76 -3.88 3.23
N VAL A 32 -1.97 -4.90 3.58
CA VAL A 32 -0.50 -4.90 3.57
C VAL A 32 -0.07 -5.99 2.61
N ALA A 33 0.63 -5.64 1.53
CA ALA A 33 0.97 -6.57 0.46
C ALA A 33 2.42 -6.47 0.02
N MET A 34 2.94 -7.54 -0.58
CA MET A 34 4.24 -7.49 -1.24
C MET A 34 4.25 -6.41 -2.34
N PRO A 35 5.41 -5.76 -2.60
CA PRO A 35 5.51 -4.73 -3.61
C PRO A 35 5.03 -5.18 -5.00
N GLY A 36 4.25 -4.33 -5.66
CA GLY A 36 3.77 -4.54 -7.02
C GLY A 36 2.51 -5.39 -7.17
N ILE A 37 1.96 -5.92 -6.07
CA ILE A 37 0.71 -6.70 -6.11
C ILE A 37 -0.52 -5.79 -6.23
N LEU A 38 -0.50 -4.62 -5.59
CA LEU A 38 -1.68 -3.77 -5.54
C LEU A 38 -1.95 -3.12 -6.91
N PRO A 39 -3.22 -3.07 -7.34
CA PRO A 39 -3.57 -2.40 -8.59
C PRO A 39 -3.30 -0.90 -8.47
N LYS A 40 -2.58 -0.34 -9.44
CA LYS A 40 -2.27 1.10 -9.44
C LYS A 40 -3.56 1.92 -9.51
N PRO A 41 -3.65 3.05 -8.78
CA PRO A 41 -4.80 3.94 -8.89
C PRO A 41 -4.92 4.43 -10.33
N ARG A 42 -6.16 4.58 -10.82
CA ARG A 42 -6.45 5.12 -12.17
C ARG A 42 -6.27 6.65 -12.20
N GLY A 43 -5.07 7.14 -11.89
CA GLY A 43 -4.71 8.56 -11.92
C GLY A 43 -3.20 8.74 -12.02
N LYS A 44 -2.74 9.84 -12.63
CA LYS A 44 -1.31 10.10 -12.87
C LYS A 44 -0.53 10.18 -11.54
N CYS A 45 0.56 9.43 -11.46
CA CYS A 45 1.67 9.73 -10.55
C CYS A 45 2.33 11.03 -11.06
N TYR A 46 2.26 12.10 -10.28
CA TYR A 46 3.09 13.30 -10.46
C TYR A 46 4.37 13.14 -9.65
#